data_AF-A0A388M8Y5-F1
#
_entry.id   AF-A0A388M8Y5-F1
#
_cell.length_a   1.000
_cell.length_b   1.000
_cell.length_c   1.000
_cell.angle_alpha   90.00
_cell.angle_beta   90.00
_cell.angle_gamma   90.00
#
_symmetry.space_group_name_H-M   'P 1'
#
loop_
_entity.id
_entity.type
_entity.pdbx_description
1 polymer ?
#
loop_
_entity_poly.entity_id
_entity_poly.type
_entity_poly.pdbx_seq_one_letter_code
_entity_poly.pdbx_strand_id
1 'polypeptide(L)'
;MASNGIPDGNGPRPPVRECYNCGQLGHISHFCPYPRANNGQRLSNALVPAQPIATYPPAPASNVGTSAPYYPNQYYGGGVGLGKRVGTLEAIVTRINNKQQTDEARERAEREEEENKKREREEEARREQEKKNREEFQQAMRQELITKLDVVREAVDGKKSAESEEMAKLRNQIEKLCKQKEPVVEKKKKEDADELWRMKQRMDEIQKGRNGSSTSTTVNQLAKDSEEIVRLRCEQEMAKTTMEKRLAAMKEVIVALQKQCEVAEANAEVWRCEALRPGNKRGAVVVGSTPASEARVRPRTTPLQTPCPAGRVNQQLKEVVDRNKQEVELLREMRLKEVNARKESEKEVERLKEEMARLRTGQKRGTNLRKKMDAVAGASGSKTKVAAASPVILVSQREAALKAARRELRNLKKDAVVGLCEDEGVPYTILDASKEALAQARADKAVAEEESSRDLGKPDTVVEVTDGEEKLSKDGACDSAES
;
A
#
# COMPACT_ATOMS: atom_id res chain seq x y z
N MET A 1 8.06 -41.53 37.17
CA MET A 1 6.59 -41.42 37.06
C MET A 1 6.25 -40.15 36.29
N ALA A 2 5.16 -40.19 35.52
CA ALA A 2 4.59 -39.14 34.65
C ALA A 2 5.00 -39.20 33.17
N SER A 3 4.30 -40.09 32.45
CA SER A 3 4.04 -39.99 31.01
C SER A 3 2.90 -39.01 30.79
N ASN A 4 3.06 -38.03 29.91
CA ASN A 4 1.96 -37.16 29.45
C ASN A 4 1.70 -37.41 27.97
N GLY A 5 0.47 -37.86 27.69
CA GLY A 5 -0.03 -38.25 26.37
C GLY A 5 -0.38 -37.08 25.46
N ILE A 6 -0.29 -37.36 24.17
CA ILE A 6 -0.72 -36.52 23.05
C ILE A 6 -2.18 -36.91 22.76
N PRO A 7 -3.13 -35.96 22.63
CA PRO A 7 -4.52 -36.29 22.30
C PRO A 7 -4.70 -36.52 20.79
N ASP A 8 -5.44 -37.57 20.46
CA ASP A 8 -5.80 -38.01 19.11
C ASP A 8 -6.66 -36.97 18.36
N GLY A 9 -6.19 -36.60 17.16
CA GLY A 9 -6.94 -35.80 16.19
C GLY A 9 -7.97 -36.65 15.43
N ASN A 10 -9.22 -36.58 15.84
CA ASN A 10 -10.36 -37.12 15.10
C ASN A 10 -10.77 -36.15 13.97
N GLY A 11 -10.03 -36.19 12.85
CA GLY A 11 -10.48 -35.62 11.59
C GLY A 11 -11.40 -36.59 10.84
N PRO A 12 -12.41 -36.12 10.10
CA PRO A 12 -13.29 -36.99 9.32
C PRO A 12 -12.48 -37.74 8.27
N ARG A 13 -12.43 -39.07 8.37
CA ARG A 13 -11.79 -39.92 7.36
C ARG A 13 -12.47 -39.67 6.00
N PRO A 14 -11.72 -39.45 4.92
CA PRO A 14 -12.32 -39.31 3.59
C PRO A 14 -13.09 -40.59 3.24
N PRO A 15 -14.27 -40.49 2.59
CA PRO A 15 -15.06 -41.65 2.23
C PRO A 15 -14.21 -42.58 1.36
N VAL A 16 -14.10 -43.84 1.78
CA VAL A 16 -13.37 -44.87 1.03
C VAL A 16 -14.06 -45.02 -0.32
N ARG A 17 -13.40 -44.55 -1.38
CA ARG A 17 -13.99 -44.51 -2.71
C ARG A 17 -14.04 -45.92 -3.31
N GLU A 18 -15.24 -46.33 -3.69
CA GLU A 18 -15.50 -47.54 -4.48
C GLU A 18 -15.08 -47.33 -5.93
N CYS A 19 -14.65 -48.40 -6.59
CA CYS A 19 -14.35 -48.38 -8.02
C CYS A 19 -15.60 -48.04 -8.84
N TYR A 20 -15.58 -46.97 -9.65
CA TYR A 20 -16.76 -46.58 -10.43
C TYR A 20 -17.17 -47.59 -11.54
N ASN A 21 -16.33 -48.59 -11.83
CA ASN A 21 -16.68 -49.65 -12.80
C ASN A 21 -17.38 -50.84 -12.12
N CYS A 22 -16.86 -51.35 -10.99
CA CYS A 22 -17.37 -52.57 -10.36
C CYS A 22 -17.93 -52.39 -8.94
N GLY A 23 -17.77 -51.21 -8.32
CA GLY A 23 -18.22 -50.92 -6.97
C GLY A 23 -17.38 -51.52 -5.84
N GLN A 24 -16.27 -52.20 -6.13
CA GLN A 24 -15.40 -52.78 -5.09
C GLN A 24 -14.42 -51.75 -4.53
N LEU A 25 -14.14 -51.84 -3.23
CA LEU A 25 -13.19 -50.98 -2.52
C LEU A 25 -11.74 -51.40 -2.82
N GLY A 26 -10.79 -50.47 -2.74
CA GLY A 26 -9.35 -50.74 -2.83
C GLY A 26 -8.69 -50.41 -4.17
N HIS A 27 -9.45 -50.01 -5.19
CA HIS A 27 -8.90 -49.54 -6.46
C HIS A 27 -9.82 -48.52 -7.14
N ILE A 28 -9.25 -47.69 -8.01
CA ILE A 28 -9.97 -46.70 -8.83
C ILE A 28 -10.20 -47.31 -10.23
N SER A 29 -11.21 -46.85 -10.99
CA SER A 29 -11.65 -47.46 -12.27
C SER A 29 -10.57 -47.68 -13.33
N HIS A 30 -9.42 -47.02 -13.22
CA HIS A 30 -8.27 -47.22 -14.11
C HIS A 30 -7.51 -48.53 -13.82
N PHE A 31 -7.54 -49.00 -12.57
CA PHE A 31 -6.86 -50.21 -12.11
C PHE A 31 -7.85 -51.35 -11.86
N CYS A 32 -9.04 -51.29 -12.46
CA CYS A 32 -10.04 -52.34 -12.30
C CYS A 32 -9.64 -53.57 -13.13
N PRO A 33 -9.53 -54.77 -12.55
CA PRO A 33 -9.21 -55.99 -13.28
C PRO A 33 -10.38 -56.47 -14.15
N TYR A 34 -11.57 -55.89 -14.01
CA TYR A 34 -12.74 -56.18 -14.83
C TYR A 34 -12.82 -55.23 -16.03
N PRO A 35 -13.20 -55.74 -17.22
CA PRO A 35 -13.34 -54.90 -18.42
C PRO A 35 -14.32 -53.75 -18.17
N ARG A 36 -14.03 -52.58 -18.77
CA ARG A 36 -14.89 -51.40 -18.64
C ARG A 36 -16.30 -51.73 -19.16
N ALA A 37 -17.29 -51.64 -18.27
CA ALA A 37 -18.68 -51.73 -18.68
C ALA A 37 -19.00 -50.49 -19.55
N ASN A 38 -19.25 -50.70 -20.84
CA ASN A 38 -19.82 -49.67 -21.68
C ASN A 38 -21.17 -49.28 -21.08
N ASN A 39 -21.30 -48.01 -20.71
CA ASN A 39 -22.35 -47.47 -19.87
C ASN A 39 -23.71 -47.48 -20.61
N GLY A 40 -24.35 -48.65 -20.67
CA GLY A 40 -25.51 -48.88 -21.53
C GLY A 40 -26.47 -49.96 -21.06
N GLN A 41 -26.41 -50.41 -19.81
CA GLN A 41 -27.50 -51.17 -19.16
C GLN A 41 -27.20 -51.34 -17.66
N ARG A 42 -27.71 -50.42 -16.84
CA ARG A 42 -28.01 -50.74 -15.44
C ARG A 42 -29.38 -51.40 -15.40
N LEU A 43 -29.42 -52.72 -15.27
CA LEU A 43 -30.59 -53.42 -14.76
C LEU A 43 -30.64 -53.17 -13.24
N SER A 44 -31.38 -52.14 -12.86
CA SER A 44 -31.72 -51.91 -11.46
C SER A 44 -32.80 -52.91 -11.05
N ASN A 45 -32.47 -53.82 -10.14
CA ASN A 45 -33.44 -54.61 -9.41
C ASN A 45 -34.21 -53.68 -8.46
N ALA A 46 -35.46 -53.36 -8.81
CA ALA A 46 -36.45 -52.83 -7.88
C ALA A 46 -37.81 -53.48 -8.22
N LEU A 47 -38.20 -54.46 -7.40
CA LEU A 47 -39.56 -54.96 -7.30
C LEU A 47 -40.52 -53.86 -6.79
N VAL A 48 -41.84 -54.07 -7.02
CA VAL A 48 -43.05 -53.51 -6.31
C VAL A 48 -43.98 -52.70 -7.26
N PRO A 49 -45.35 -52.79 -7.18
CA PRO A 49 -46.18 -53.47 -8.18
C PRO A 49 -47.22 -52.57 -8.88
N ALA A 50 -47.98 -53.19 -9.78
CA ALA A 50 -48.96 -52.62 -10.72
C ALA A 50 -50.11 -51.76 -10.14
N GLN A 51 -50.43 -50.66 -10.87
CA GLN A 51 -51.75 -50.12 -11.34
C GLN A 51 -52.89 -49.95 -10.30
N PRO A 52 -53.75 -48.89 -10.37
CA PRO A 52 -54.61 -48.68 -11.56
C PRO A 52 -54.93 -47.23 -12.00
N ILE A 53 -55.43 -47.22 -13.24
CA ILE A 53 -56.06 -46.20 -14.08
C ILE A 53 -57.04 -45.28 -13.34
N ALA A 54 -56.99 -43.97 -13.63
CA ALA A 54 -58.10 -43.04 -13.41
C ALA A 54 -58.26 -42.06 -14.59
N THR A 55 -59.44 -42.13 -15.19
CA THR A 55 -60.03 -41.31 -16.26
C THR A 55 -60.56 -40.00 -15.67
N TYR A 56 -60.39 -38.82 -16.31
CA TYR A 56 -61.27 -37.62 -16.21
C TYR A 56 -60.84 -36.52 -17.24
N PRO A 57 -61.69 -35.52 -17.56
CA PRO A 57 -62.06 -35.15 -18.94
C PRO A 57 -61.47 -33.83 -19.44
N PRO A 58 -61.56 -33.50 -20.75
CA PRO A 58 -61.17 -32.19 -21.27
C PRO A 58 -62.32 -31.17 -21.17
N ALA A 59 -62.00 -29.96 -20.73
CA ALA A 59 -62.89 -28.78 -20.76
C ALA A 59 -62.27 -27.71 -21.69
N PRO A 60 -63.02 -26.70 -22.14
CA PRO A 60 -63.42 -26.59 -23.54
C PRO A 60 -62.69 -25.50 -24.33
N ALA A 61 -62.72 -25.67 -25.65
CA ALA A 61 -62.28 -24.73 -26.65
C ALA A 61 -62.93 -23.35 -26.47
N SER A 62 -62.10 -22.30 -26.51
CA SER A 62 -62.54 -20.95 -26.83
C SER A 62 -62.20 -20.68 -28.30
N ASN A 63 -63.25 -20.78 -29.12
CA ASN A 63 -63.29 -20.30 -30.49
C ASN A 63 -63.12 -18.78 -30.50
N VAL A 64 -62.08 -18.29 -31.17
CA VAL A 64 -62.09 -16.96 -31.77
C VAL A 64 -62.00 -17.17 -33.28
N GLY A 65 -63.12 -16.94 -33.94
CA GLY A 65 -63.28 -17.09 -35.37
C GLY A 65 -62.43 -16.08 -36.14
N THR A 66 -61.73 -16.56 -37.15
CA THR A 66 -61.31 -15.74 -38.28
C THR A 66 -61.80 -16.44 -39.53
N SER A 67 -62.87 -15.89 -40.11
CA SER A 67 -63.42 -16.30 -41.39
C SER A 67 -62.40 -16.01 -42.49
N ALA A 68 -61.87 -17.07 -43.10
CA ALA A 68 -61.10 -16.97 -44.33
C ALA A 68 -62.06 -17.04 -45.53
N PRO A 69 -62.00 -16.10 -46.50
CA PRO A 69 -62.82 -16.18 -47.70
C PRO A 69 -62.30 -17.30 -48.62
N TYR A 70 -63.23 -18.14 -49.04
CA TYR A 70 -63.04 -19.20 -50.03
C TYR A 70 -62.85 -18.56 -51.42
N TYR A 71 -61.65 -18.70 -52.01
CA TYR A 71 -61.41 -18.38 -53.42
C TYR A 71 -61.24 -19.65 -54.24
N PRO A 72 -61.84 -19.73 -55.45
CA PRO A 72 -61.84 -20.94 -56.25
C PRO A 72 -60.48 -21.17 -56.91
N ASN A 73 -60.11 -22.43 -56.94
CA ASN A 73 -58.93 -22.98 -57.60
C ASN A 73 -59.00 -22.74 -59.12
N GLN A 74 -58.07 -21.94 -59.67
CA GLN A 74 -57.76 -21.91 -61.10
C GLN A 74 -56.34 -22.42 -61.30
N TYR A 75 -56.28 -23.55 -61.99
CA TYR A 75 -55.09 -24.22 -62.50
C TYR A 75 -54.41 -23.38 -63.60
N TYR A 76 -53.11 -23.68 -63.79
CA TYR A 76 -52.15 -23.23 -64.81
C TYR A 76 -51.27 -22.01 -64.48
N GLY A 77 -49.99 -22.30 -64.25
CA GLY A 77 -48.89 -21.37 -64.53
C GLY A 77 -48.10 -20.86 -63.32
N GLY A 78 -46.89 -21.39 -63.13
CA GLY A 78 -45.78 -20.68 -62.49
C GLY A 78 -45.79 -20.60 -60.96
N GLY A 79 -45.01 -21.47 -60.32
CA GLY A 79 -44.67 -21.38 -58.90
C GLY A 79 -43.82 -20.14 -58.57
N VAL A 80 -44.44 -18.96 -58.51
CA VAL A 80 -43.79 -17.65 -58.23
C VAL A 80 -44.43 -16.91 -57.05
N GLY A 81 -45.47 -17.47 -56.41
CA GLY A 81 -46.24 -16.77 -55.35
C GLY A 81 -45.69 -16.90 -53.92
N LEU A 82 -45.04 -18.02 -53.58
CA LEU A 82 -44.54 -18.26 -52.21
C LEU A 82 -43.26 -17.46 -51.93
N GLY A 83 -42.36 -17.34 -52.92
CA GLY A 83 -41.11 -16.60 -52.78
C GLY A 83 -41.32 -15.11 -52.48
N LYS A 84 -42.35 -14.49 -53.06
CA LYS A 84 -42.67 -13.07 -52.81
C LYS A 84 -43.12 -12.83 -51.36
N ARG A 85 -43.96 -13.72 -50.80
CA ARG A 85 -44.42 -13.61 -49.40
C ARG A 85 -43.30 -13.87 -48.39
N VAL A 86 -42.45 -14.85 -48.67
CA VAL A 86 -41.28 -15.14 -47.83
C VAL A 86 -40.28 -13.99 -47.87
N GLY A 87 -39.99 -13.43 -49.06
CA GLY A 87 -39.12 -12.26 -49.18
C GLY A 87 -39.65 -11.02 -48.44
N THR A 88 -40.97 -10.80 -48.43
CA THR A 88 -41.55 -9.72 -47.61
C THR A 88 -41.43 -9.97 -46.10
N LEU A 89 -41.54 -11.22 -45.63
CA LEU A 89 -41.36 -11.56 -44.22
C LEU A 89 -39.89 -11.45 -43.81
N GLU A 90 -38.96 -11.93 -44.64
CA GLU A 90 -37.52 -11.79 -44.42
C GLU A 90 -37.11 -10.31 -44.33
N ALA A 91 -37.66 -9.46 -45.20
CA ALA A 91 -37.44 -8.01 -45.14
C ALA A 91 -37.98 -7.37 -43.85
N ILE A 92 -39.14 -7.82 -43.36
CA ILE A 92 -39.72 -7.35 -42.09
C ILE A 92 -38.88 -7.79 -40.89
N VAL A 93 -38.46 -9.06 -40.85
CA VAL A 93 -37.61 -9.61 -39.76
C VAL A 93 -36.25 -8.90 -39.73
N THR A 94 -35.63 -8.66 -40.89
CA THR A 94 -34.37 -7.91 -40.98
C THR A 94 -34.56 -6.48 -40.45
N ARG A 95 -35.67 -5.82 -40.77
CA ARG A 95 -35.98 -4.48 -40.26
C ARG A 95 -36.18 -4.46 -38.73
N ILE A 96 -36.86 -5.46 -38.18
CA ILE A 96 -37.04 -5.61 -36.73
C ILE A 96 -35.70 -5.85 -36.03
N ASN A 97 -34.89 -6.77 -36.57
CA ASN A 97 -33.57 -7.08 -36.01
C ASN A 97 -32.63 -5.86 -36.06
N ASN A 98 -32.60 -5.14 -37.16
CA ASN A 98 -31.80 -3.91 -37.27
C ASN A 98 -32.26 -2.86 -36.26
N LYS A 99 -33.59 -2.69 -36.09
CA LYS A 99 -34.13 -1.75 -35.09
C LYS A 99 -33.73 -2.15 -33.67
N GLN A 100 -33.84 -3.43 -33.34
CA GLN A 100 -33.43 -3.94 -32.03
C GLN A 100 -31.93 -3.73 -31.79
N GLN A 101 -31.08 -4.02 -32.78
CA GLN A 101 -29.64 -3.77 -32.66
C GLN A 101 -29.32 -2.28 -32.49
N THR A 102 -30.04 -1.38 -33.17
CA THR A 102 -29.87 0.07 -32.97
C THR A 102 -30.36 0.54 -31.61
N ASP A 103 -31.46 -0.01 -31.11
CA ASP A 103 -31.99 0.35 -29.79
C ASP A 103 -31.06 -0.18 -28.66
N GLU A 104 -30.56 -1.42 -28.78
CA GLU A 104 -29.57 -2.00 -27.87
C GLU A 104 -28.22 -1.25 -27.91
N ALA A 105 -27.82 -0.75 -29.08
CA ALA A 105 -26.62 0.08 -29.21
C ALA A 105 -26.81 1.45 -28.54
N ARG A 106 -27.99 2.07 -28.69
CA ARG A 106 -28.31 3.34 -28.03
C ARG A 106 -28.35 3.19 -26.51
N GLU A 107 -28.97 2.12 -26.00
CA GLU A 107 -29.02 1.85 -24.56
C GLU A 107 -27.63 1.57 -23.97
N ARG A 108 -26.77 0.87 -24.72
CA ARG A 108 -25.37 0.67 -24.32
C ARG A 108 -24.59 1.99 -24.30
N ALA A 109 -24.80 2.86 -25.28
CA ALA A 109 -24.15 4.17 -25.34
C ALA A 109 -24.60 5.07 -24.17
N GLU A 110 -25.89 5.07 -23.83
CA GLU A 110 -26.43 5.82 -22.69
C GLU A 110 -25.84 5.34 -21.36
N ARG A 111 -25.72 4.02 -21.16
CA ARG A 111 -25.06 3.44 -19.97
C ARG A 111 -23.58 3.81 -19.88
N GLU A 112 -22.86 3.84 -21.01
CA GLU A 112 -21.45 4.25 -21.05
C GLU A 112 -21.28 5.76 -20.77
N GLU A 113 -22.19 6.60 -21.28
CA GLU A 113 -22.20 8.04 -21.01
C GLU A 113 -22.46 8.32 -19.52
N GLU A 114 -23.41 7.62 -18.89
CA GLU A 114 -23.66 7.71 -17.45
C GLU A 114 -22.45 7.28 -16.62
N GLU A 115 -21.77 6.19 -17.00
CA GLU A 115 -20.55 5.74 -16.33
C GLU A 115 -19.40 6.75 -16.49
N ASN A 116 -19.23 7.32 -17.69
CA ASN A 116 -18.22 8.35 -17.94
C ASN A 116 -18.52 9.64 -17.15
N LYS A 117 -19.79 10.05 -17.08
CA LYS A 117 -20.21 11.19 -16.24
C LYS A 117 -19.99 10.92 -14.75
N LYS A 118 -20.16 9.68 -14.30
CA LYS A 118 -19.83 9.28 -12.93
C LYS A 118 -18.32 9.35 -12.68
N ARG A 119 -17.50 8.83 -13.60
CA ARG A 119 -16.03 8.92 -13.54
C ARG A 119 -15.54 10.38 -13.48
N GLU A 120 -16.11 11.25 -14.29
CA GLU A 120 -15.76 12.68 -14.31
C GLU A 120 -16.07 13.37 -12.99
N ARG A 121 -17.25 13.11 -12.39
CA ARG A 121 -17.61 13.63 -11.06
C ARG A 121 -16.69 13.10 -9.95
N GLU A 122 -16.33 11.82 -10.00
CA GLU A 122 -15.38 11.23 -9.03
C GLU A 122 -13.98 11.84 -9.16
N GLU A 123 -13.52 12.08 -10.39
CA GLU A 123 -12.24 12.75 -10.63
C GLU A 123 -12.26 14.24 -10.24
N GLU A 124 -13.36 14.95 -10.50
CA GLU A 124 -13.56 16.32 -10.05
C GLU A 124 -13.57 16.42 -8.52
N ALA A 125 -14.26 15.51 -7.83
CA ALA A 125 -14.22 15.41 -6.37
C ALA A 125 -12.81 15.13 -5.84
N ARG A 126 -12.00 14.32 -6.53
CA ARG A 126 -10.59 14.10 -6.19
C ARG A 126 -9.78 15.38 -6.32
N ARG A 127 -10.00 16.18 -7.37
CA ARG A 127 -9.33 17.48 -7.57
C ARG A 127 -9.71 18.48 -6.48
N GLU A 128 -10.98 18.54 -6.11
CA GLU A 128 -11.46 19.41 -5.03
C GLU A 128 -10.88 19.01 -3.68
N GLN A 129 -10.83 17.71 -3.37
CA GLN A 129 -10.25 17.22 -2.13
C GLN A 129 -8.74 17.51 -2.06
N GLU A 130 -8.00 17.37 -3.16
CA GLU A 130 -6.59 17.74 -3.20
C GLU A 130 -6.38 19.24 -2.97
N LYS A 131 -7.23 20.09 -3.58
CA LYS A 131 -7.23 21.54 -3.34
C LYS A 131 -7.52 21.86 -1.87
N LYS A 132 -8.54 21.22 -1.29
CA LYS A 132 -8.89 21.37 0.13
C LYS A 132 -7.74 20.95 1.04
N ASN A 133 -7.12 19.80 0.80
CA ASN A 133 -5.96 19.32 1.55
C ASN A 133 -4.77 20.31 1.48
N ARG A 134 -4.52 20.92 0.31
CA ARG A 134 -3.48 21.94 0.14
C ARG A 134 -3.80 23.20 0.94
N GLU A 135 -5.05 23.65 0.92
CA GLU A 135 -5.50 24.81 1.70
C GLU A 135 -5.45 24.53 3.20
N GLU A 136 -5.88 23.36 3.65
CA GLU A 136 -5.79 22.90 5.04
C GLU A 136 -4.33 22.82 5.50
N PHE A 137 -3.42 22.30 4.68
CA PHE A 137 -1.99 22.28 4.99
C PHE A 137 -1.43 23.70 5.15
N GLN A 138 -1.79 24.63 4.26
CA GLN A 138 -1.38 26.04 4.41
C GLN A 138 -1.99 26.70 5.65
N GLN A 139 -3.25 26.40 5.98
CA GLN A 139 -3.89 26.89 7.21
C GLN A 139 -3.22 26.33 8.45
N ALA A 140 -2.90 25.04 8.48
CA ALA A 140 -2.20 24.39 9.58
C ALA A 140 -0.81 25.02 9.79
N MET A 141 -0.07 25.29 8.72
CA MET A 141 1.22 25.99 8.78
C MET A 141 1.06 27.41 9.33
N ARG A 142 0.04 28.16 8.89
CA ARG A 142 -0.25 29.51 9.43
C ARG A 142 -0.60 29.46 10.91
N GLN A 143 -1.40 28.49 11.34
CA GLN A 143 -1.76 28.29 12.75
C GLN A 143 -0.55 27.89 13.59
N GLU A 144 0.32 27.01 13.08
CA GLU A 144 1.57 26.63 13.75
C GLU A 144 2.50 27.84 13.91
N LEU A 145 2.58 28.71 12.90
CA LEU A 145 3.35 29.94 12.99
C LEU A 145 2.76 30.91 14.03
N ILE A 146 1.43 31.12 14.01
CA ILE A 146 0.74 31.97 14.99
C ILE A 146 0.99 31.45 16.41
N THR A 147 0.79 30.15 16.65
CA THR A 147 1.03 29.56 17.99
C THR A 147 2.48 29.67 18.45
N LYS A 148 3.47 29.51 17.56
CA LYS A 148 4.88 29.76 17.89
C LYS A 148 5.14 31.22 18.23
N LEU A 149 4.54 32.15 17.50
CA LEU A 149 4.65 33.59 17.77
C LEU A 149 3.99 33.97 19.10
N ASP A 150 2.86 33.36 19.47
CA ASP A 150 2.22 33.56 20.76
C ASP A 150 3.12 33.09 21.91
N VAL A 151 3.77 31.92 21.79
CA VAL A 151 4.75 31.45 22.79
C VAL A 151 5.92 32.43 22.94
N VAL A 152 6.42 32.99 21.85
CA VAL A 152 7.49 34.01 21.89
C VAL A 152 6.97 35.31 22.54
N ARG A 153 5.74 35.75 22.21
CA ARG A 153 5.12 36.93 22.82
C ARG A 153 4.98 36.77 24.33
N GLU A 154 4.45 35.64 24.79
CA GLU A 154 4.33 35.33 26.22
C GLU A 154 5.69 35.28 26.93
N ALA A 155 6.71 34.71 26.29
CA ALA A 155 8.07 34.69 26.85
C ALA A 155 8.69 36.09 26.96
N VAL A 156 8.44 36.96 25.98
CA VAL A 156 8.91 38.35 25.99
C VAL A 156 8.16 39.17 27.04
N ASP A 157 6.84 39.02 27.14
CA ASP A 157 6.03 39.78 28.08
C ASP A 157 6.24 39.31 29.53
N GLY A 158 6.45 38.01 29.75
CA GLY A 158 6.87 37.46 31.05
C GLY A 158 8.27 37.90 31.47
N LYS A 159 9.19 38.13 30.52
CA LYS A 159 10.52 38.67 30.83
C LYS A 159 10.48 40.16 31.12
N LYS A 160 9.66 40.92 30.37
CA LYS A 160 9.46 42.36 30.61
C LYS A 160 8.89 42.66 31.99
N SER A 161 8.01 41.83 32.54
CA SER A 161 7.48 42.05 33.89
C SER A 161 8.56 41.84 34.96
N ALA A 162 9.36 40.77 34.86
CA ALA A 162 10.48 40.53 35.77
C ALA A 162 11.58 41.60 35.65
N GLU A 163 11.99 41.95 34.43
CA GLU A 163 12.95 43.03 34.17
C GLU A 163 12.39 44.39 34.60
N SER A 164 11.08 44.65 34.46
CA SER A 164 10.43 45.87 34.92
C SER A 164 10.43 45.97 36.45
N GLU A 165 10.14 44.88 37.16
CA GLU A 165 10.23 44.82 38.61
C GLU A 165 11.67 45.01 39.12
N GLU A 166 12.65 44.38 38.49
CA GLU A 166 14.06 44.57 38.81
C GLU A 166 14.53 46.00 38.48
N MET A 167 14.14 46.55 37.32
CA MET A 167 14.40 47.94 36.97
C MET A 167 13.75 48.92 37.96
N ALA A 168 12.56 48.63 38.46
CA ALA A 168 11.92 49.45 39.49
C ALA A 168 12.68 49.37 40.83
N LYS A 169 13.14 48.17 41.23
CA LYS A 169 13.97 47.98 42.43
C LYS A 169 15.31 48.72 42.32
N LEU A 170 15.98 48.62 41.16
CA LEU A 170 17.23 49.33 40.89
C LEU A 170 17.04 50.84 40.88
N ARG A 171 15.97 51.36 40.26
CA ARG A 171 15.63 52.80 40.30
C ARG A 171 15.43 53.27 41.75
N ASN A 172 14.70 52.51 42.56
CA ASN A 172 14.49 52.83 43.97
C ASN A 172 15.79 52.77 44.81
N GLN A 173 16.69 51.83 44.52
CA GLN A 173 18.01 51.77 45.17
C GLN A 173 18.90 52.94 44.78
N ILE A 174 18.94 53.29 43.48
CA ILE A 174 19.69 54.44 42.97
C ILE A 174 19.17 55.73 43.61
N GLU A 175 17.84 55.91 43.71
CA GLU A 175 17.26 57.10 44.35
C GLU A 175 17.61 57.19 45.84
N LYS A 176 17.56 56.06 46.57
CA LYS A 176 18.00 56.00 47.97
C LYS A 176 19.49 56.33 48.13
N LEU A 177 20.36 55.81 47.25
CA LEU A 177 21.80 56.07 47.29
C LEU A 177 22.14 57.52 46.90
N CYS A 178 21.45 58.09 45.91
CA CYS A 178 21.60 59.50 45.55
C CYS A 178 21.21 60.43 46.71
N LYS A 179 20.08 60.17 47.37
CA LYS A 179 19.64 60.90 48.57
C LYS A 179 20.61 60.75 49.76
N GLN A 180 21.26 59.60 49.92
CA GLN A 180 22.26 59.38 50.97
C GLN A 180 23.64 59.99 50.66
N LYS A 181 24.01 60.16 49.39
CA LYS A 181 25.30 60.73 48.97
C LYS A 181 25.29 62.25 48.84
N GLU A 182 24.13 62.91 48.70
CA GLU A 182 24.06 64.37 48.63
C GLU A 182 24.77 65.12 49.78
N PRO A 183 24.80 64.67 51.05
CA PRO A 183 25.56 65.36 52.09
C PRO A 183 27.07 64.99 52.18
N VAL A 184 27.60 64.08 51.34
CA VAL A 184 28.99 63.54 51.48
C VAL A 184 29.91 63.84 50.28
N VAL A 185 29.37 64.26 49.13
CA VAL A 185 30.14 64.43 47.88
C VAL A 185 31.09 65.63 47.87
N GLU A 186 30.95 66.61 48.78
CA GLU A 186 31.89 67.74 48.87
C GLU A 186 33.22 67.40 49.57
N LYS A 187 33.34 66.30 50.33
CA LYS A 187 34.55 66.02 51.14
C LYS A 187 35.43 64.83 50.72
N LYS A 188 35.01 63.97 49.79
CA LYS A 188 35.62 62.64 49.60
C LYS A 188 36.16 62.30 48.20
N LYS A 189 36.46 63.30 47.36
CA LYS A 189 36.99 63.06 45.99
C LYS A 189 38.50 62.75 45.90
N LYS A 190 39.26 62.78 47.01
CA LYS A 190 40.73 62.57 46.99
C LYS A 190 41.23 61.23 47.55
N GLU A 191 40.49 60.54 48.42
CA GLU A 191 40.97 59.28 49.06
C GLU A 191 40.56 58.01 48.30
N ASP A 192 39.39 58.01 47.63
CA ASP A 192 38.82 56.79 47.02
C ASP A 192 39.58 56.30 45.77
N ALA A 193 40.41 57.16 45.14
CA ALA A 193 41.22 56.78 43.98
C ALA A 193 42.37 55.81 44.36
N ASP A 194 42.91 55.93 45.58
CA ASP A 194 44.05 55.13 46.05
C ASP A 194 43.63 53.78 46.66
N GLU A 195 42.35 53.62 47.02
CA GLU A 195 41.80 52.34 47.48
C GLU A 195 41.36 51.43 46.32
N LEU A 196 40.84 52.01 45.22
CA LEU A 196 40.46 51.25 44.02
C LEU A 196 41.65 50.57 43.34
N TRP A 197 42.84 51.18 43.39
CA TRP A 197 44.06 50.58 42.85
C TRP A 197 44.52 49.35 43.66
N ARG A 198 44.41 49.40 45.00
CA ARG A 198 44.73 48.28 45.91
C ARG A 198 43.74 47.13 45.81
N MET A 199 42.45 47.43 45.57
CA MET A 199 41.42 46.39 45.43
C MET A 199 41.55 45.64 44.10
N LYS A 200 41.93 46.34 43.02
CA LYS A 200 42.17 45.73 41.70
C LYS A 200 43.34 44.73 41.73
N GLN A 201 44.40 45.04 42.49
CA GLN A 201 45.55 44.16 42.67
C GLN A 201 45.18 42.85 43.42
N ARG A 202 44.28 42.91 44.41
CA ARG A 202 43.78 41.71 45.11
C ARG A 202 42.85 40.85 44.25
N MET A 203 42.11 41.44 43.30
CA MET A 203 41.26 40.67 42.38
C MET A 203 42.08 39.85 41.39
N ASP A 204 43.22 40.38 40.91
CA ASP A 204 44.14 39.63 40.04
C ASP A 204 44.85 38.47 40.77
N GLU A 205 45.07 38.58 42.09
CA GLU A 205 45.61 37.50 42.92
C GLU A 205 44.59 36.37 43.18
N ILE A 206 43.32 36.72 43.42
CA ILE A 206 42.24 35.73 43.62
C ILE A 206 41.88 35.02 42.30
N GLN A 207 42.05 35.69 41.16
CA GLN A 207 41.79 35.12 39.84
C GLN A 207 42.87 34.11 39.41
N LYS A 208 44.10 34.17 39.96
CA LYS A 208 45.16 33.16 39.78
C LYS A 208 45.07 31.94 40.72
N GLY A 209 44.28 32.00 41.79
CA GLY A 209 44.11 30.91 42.75
C GLY A 209 42.91 29.97 42.50
N ARG A 210 42.09 30.25 41.48
CA ARG A 210 40.80 29.58 41.26
C ARG A 210 40.82 28.51 40.16
N ASN A 211 41.91 27.76 40.04
CA ASN A 211 42.04 26.58 39.16
C ASN A 211 42.24 25.28 39.96
N GLY A 212 41.52 25.11 41.06
CA GLY A 212 41.62 23.86 41.81
C GLY A 212 40.66 23.77 42.97
N SER A 213 39.37 23.57 42.72
CA SER A 213 38.54 22.85 43.68
C SER A 213 37.19 22.45 43.11
N SER A 214 36.89 21.16 43.30
CA SER A 214 35.56 20.59 43.55
C SER A 214 34.74 20.14 42.33
N THR A 215 34.49 18.83 42.24
CA THR A 215 33.12 18.28 42.34
C THR A 215 33.15 16.75 42.42
N SER A 216 32.81 16.20 43.60
CA SER A 216 32.75 14.76 43.90
C SER A 216 31.34 14.16 43.73
N THR A 217 30.39 14.90 43.15
CA THR A 217 28.98 14.50 42.97
C THR A 217 28.58 14.19 41.53
N THR A 218 29.43 14.54 40.55
CA THR A 218 29.24 14.35 39.10
C THR A 218 29.45 12.90 38.64
N VAL A 219 30.30 12.13 39.33
CA VAL A 219 30.65 10.74 38.93
C VAL A 219 29.46 9.78 39.07
N ASN A 220 28.65 9.94 40.13
CA ASN A 220 27.46 9.09 40.34
C ASN A 220 26.30 9.40 39.37
N GLN A 221 26.23 10.63 38.86
CA GLN A 221 25.24 10.99 37.84
C GLN A 221 25.64 10.46 36.47
N LEU A 222 26.93 10.54 36.12
CA LEU A 222 27.47 9.99 34.87
C LEU A 222 27.29 8.46 34.78
N ALA A 223 27.41 7.75 35.91
CA ALA A 223 27.17 6.30 35.94
C ALA A 223 25.70 5.95 35.64
N LYS A 224 24.74 6.64 36.25
CA LYS A 224 23.30 6.42 36.00
C LYS A 224 22.89 6.81 34.59
N ASP A 225 23.41 7.93 34.10
CA ASP A 225 23.16 8.38 32.72
C ASP A 225 23.75 7.36 31.71
N SER A 226 24.90 6.76 32.01
CA SER A 226 25.51 5.72 31.17
C SER A 226 24.67 4.43 31.10
N GLU A 227 24.09 3.97 32.21
CA GLU A 227 23.18 2.82 32.24
C GLU A 227 21.88 3.09 31.46
N GLU A 228 21.34 4.30 31.58
CA GLU A 228 20.14 4.71 30.84
C GLU A 228 20.38 4.77 29.33
N ILE A 229 21.56 5.25 28.90
CA ILE A 229 21.96 5.23 27.49
C ILE A 229 22.05 3.79 26.96
N VAL A 230 22.61 2.86 27.73
CA VAL A 230 22.71 1.45 27.34
C VAL A 230 21.30 0.83 27.21
N ARG A 231 20.39 1.13 28.14
CA ARG A 231 19.00 0.65 28.09
C ARG A 231 18.27 1.16 26.86
N LEU A 232 18.36 2.46 26.55
CA LEU A 232 17.73 3.06 25.37
C LEU A 232 18.27 2.49 24.05
N ARG A 233 19.59 2.21 23.97
CA ARG A 233 20.19 1.54 22.80
C ARG A 233 19.67 0.12 22.63
N CYS A 234 19.51 -0.62 23.72
CA CYS A 234 18.93 -1.96 23.69
C CYS A 234 17.47 -1.94 23.20
N GLU A 235 16.65 -1.00 23.71
CA GLU A 235 15.26 -0.82 23.26
C GLU A 235 15.17 -0.42 21.78
N GLN A 236 16.07 0.45 21.30
CA GLN A 236 16.15 0.86 19.90
C GLN A 236 16.46 -0.33 18.99
N GLU A 237 17.43 -1.18 19.36
CA GLU A 237 17.77 -2.37 18.57
C GLU A 237 16.64 -3.41 18.59
N MET A 238 15.95 -3.58 19.72
CA MET A 238 14.76 -4.42 19.80
C MET A 238 13.62 -3.91 18.90
N ALA A 239 13.41 -2.59 18.83
CA ALA A 239 12.43 -1.99 17.94
C ALA A 239 12.82 -2.19 16.47
N LYS A 240 14.10 -1.97 16.12
CA LYS A 240 14.65 -2.16 14.78
C LYS A 240 14.50 -3.62 14.32
N THR A 241 14.93 -4.58 15.13
CA THR A 241 14.78 -6.02 14.82
C THR A 241 13.31 -6.43 14.69
N THR A 242 12.40 -5.84 15.46
CA THR A 242 10.95 -6.09 15.33
C THR A 242 10.41 -5.55 14.00
N MET A 243 10.86 -4.37 13.56
CA MET A 243 10.48 -3.81 12.27
C MET A 243 11.05 -4.62 11.11
N GLU A 244 12.31 -5.03 11.19
CA GLU A 244 12.95 -5.89 10.19
C GLU A 244 12.22 -7.23 10.04
N LYS A 245 11.80 -7.86 11.14
CA LYS A 245 10.96 -9.07 11.12
C LYS A 245 9.61 -8.84 10.41
N ARG A 246 8.95 -7.70 10.67
CA ARG A 246 7.69 -7.35 9.98
C ARG A 246 7.91 -7.13 8.48
N LEU A 247 9.01 -6.49 8.10
CA LEU A 247 9.36 -6.28 6.69
C LEU A 247 9.72 -7.61 6.00
N ALA A 248 10.44 -8.50 6.67
CA ALA A 248 10.73 -9.85 6.16
C ALA A 248 9.43 -10.63 5.91
N ALA A 249 8.50 -10.63 6.88
CA ALA A 249 7.19 -11.26 6.72
C ALA A 249 6.37 -10.65 5.57
N MET A 250 6.35 -9.32 5.42
CA MET A 250 5.67 -8.69 4.28
C MET A 250 6.31 -9.07 2.93
N LYS A 251 7.64 -9.15 2.86
CA LYS A 251 8.35 -9.60 1.66
C LYS A 251 7.99 -11.04 1.29
N GLU A 252 7.91 -11.93 2.27
CA GLU A 252 7.46 -13.32 2.05
C GLU A 252 6.03 -13.38 1.49
N VAL A 253 5.11 -12.57 2.02
CA VAL A 253 3.73 -12.48 1.50
C VAL A 253 3.70 -11.97 0.06
N ILE A 254 4.49 -10.94 -0.27
CA ILE A 254 4.58 -10.40 -1.63
C ILE A 254 5.09 -11.48 -2.61
N VAL A 255 6.16 -12.20 -2.25
CA VAL A 255 6.71 -13.27 -3.08
C VAL A 255 5.70 -14.42 -3.25
N ALA A 256 4.98 -14.79 -2.19
CA ALA A 256 3.94 -15.82 -2.27
C ALA A 256 2.79 -15.39 -3.21
N LEU A 257 2.36 -14.13 -3.14
CA LEU A 257 1.33 -13.58 -4.02
C LEU A 257 1.81 -13.52 -5.48
N GLN A 258 3.04 -13.08 -5.73
CA GLN A 258 3.63 -13.08 -7.07
C GLN A 258 3.65 -14.49 -7.67
N LYS A 259 4.08 -15.49 -6.89
CA LYS A 259 4.06 -16.90 -7.32
C LYS A 259 2.65 -17.41 -7.61
N GLN A 260 1.64 -16.96 -6.85
CA GLN A 260 0.24 -17.31 -7.14
C GLN A 260 -0.24 -16.69 -8.46
N CYS A 261 0.14 -15.44 -8.76
CA CYS A 261 -0.13 -14.81 -10.05
C CYS A 261 0.53 -15.57 -11.21
N GLU A 262 1.81 -15.94 -11.09
CA GLU A 262 2.52 -16.73 -12.09
C GLU A 262 1.85 -18.09 -12.35
N VAL A 263 1.43 -18.80 -11.28
CA VAL A 263 0.71 -20.07 -11.41
C VAL A 263 -0.65 -19.89 -12.09
N ALA A 264 -1.37 -18.81 -11.75
CA ALA A 264 -2.64 -18.49 -12.39
C ALA A 264 -2.47 -18.17 -13.89
N GLU A 265 -1.42 -17.43 -14.24
CA GLU A 265 -1.05 -17.12 -15.63
C GLU A 265 -0.65 -18.38 -16.40
N ALA A 266 0.19 -19.25 -15.82
CA ALA A 266 0.56 -20.52 -16.43
C ALA A 266 -0.66 -21.43 -16.66
N ASN A 267 -1.59 -21.48 -15.70
CA ASN A 267 -2.85 -22.21 -15.86
C ASN A 267 -3.71 -21.60 -16.98
N ALA A 268 -3.83 -20.28 -17.04
CA ALA A 268 -4.54 -19.60 -18.12
C ALA A 268 -3.91 -19.88 -19.50
N GLU A 269 -2.58 -19.98 -19.58
CA GLU A 269 -1.85 -20.36 -20.78
C GLU A 269 -2.18 -21.80 -21.20
N VAL A 270 -2.19 -22.74 -20.26
CA VAL A 270 -2.59 -24.13 -20.54
C VAL A 270 -4.02 -24.20 -21.09
N TRP A 271 -4.95 -23.46 -20.51
CA TRP A 271 -6.32 -23.37 -21.04
C TRP A 271 -6.37 -22.74 -22.43
N ARG A 272 -5.54 -21.73 -22.71
CA ARG A 272 -5.41 -21.13 -24.03
C ARG A 272 -4.87 -22.14 -25.06
N CYS A 273 -3.82 -22.88 -24.72
CA CYS A 273 -3.28 -23.95 -25.57
C CYS A 273 -4.30 -25.06 -25.81
N GLU A 274 -5.05 -25.47 -24.78
CA GLU A 274 -6.07 -26.52 -24.90
C GLU A 274 -7.26 -26.07 -25.76
N ALA A 275 -7.65 -24.79 -25.66
CA ALA A 275 -8.67 -24.20 -26.53
C ALA A 275 -8.22 -24.18 -28.00
N LEU A 276 -6.92 -23.95 -28.26
CA LEU A 276 -6.32 -23.92 -29.59
C LEU A 276 -5.92 -25.30 -30.13
N ARG A 277 -6.04 -26.38 -29.34
CA ARG A 277 -5.60 -27.73 -29.71
C ARG A 277 -6.35 -28.24 -30.95
N PRO A 278 -5.65 -28.57 -32.06
CA PRO A 278 -6.26 -29.12 -33.26
C PRO A 278 -7.00 -30.43 -32.93
N GLY A 279 -8.33 -30.43 -33.07
CA GLY A 279 -9.19 -31.57 -32.69
C GLY A 279 -10.26 -31.24 -31.65
N ASN A 280 -10.22 -30.07 -31.01
CA ASN A 280 -11.34 -29.56 -30.22
C ASN A 280 -12.47 -29.12 -31.16
N LYS A 281 -13.51 -29.96 -31.32
CA LYS A 281 -14.65 -29.70 -32.24
C LYS A 281 -15.60 -28.59 -31.75
N ARG A 282 -15.28 -27.89 -30.65
CA ARG A 282 -16.01 -26.71 -30.19
C ARG A 282 -15.26 -25.43 -30.58
N GLY A 283 -15.32 -25.12 -31.88
CA GLY A 283 -15.25 -23.73 -32.36
C GLY A 283 -13.89 -23.04 -32.39
N ALA A 284 -12.99 -23.50 -33.28
CA ALA A 284 -12.18 -22.54 -34.04
C ALA A 284 -13.04 -22.06 -35.22
N VAL A 285 -13.91 -21.07 -34.99
CA VAL A 285 -14.46 -20.29 -36.10
C VAL A 285 -13.32 -19.42 -36.58
N VAL A 286 -12.53 -19.97 -37.52
CA VAL A 286 -11.65 -19.18 -38.35
C VAL A 286 -12.55 -18.19 -39.09
N VAL A 287 -12.57 -16.94 -38.63
CA VAL A 287 -13.06 -15.80 -39.41
C VAL A 287 -12.03 -15.54 -40.51
N GLY A 288 -11.90 -16.51 -41.42
CA GLY A 288 -11.20 -16.33 -42.67
C GLY A 288 -12.09 -15.43 -43.53
N SER A 289 -11.47 -14.43 -44.16
CA SER A 289 -12.11 -13.55 -45.12
C SER A 289 -12.96 -14.38 -46.09
N THR A 290 -14.27 -14.19 -46.02
CA THR A 290 -15.26 -14.86 -46.86
C THR A 290 -14.85 -14.72 -48.33
N PRO A 291 -14.43 -15.79 -49.03
CA PRO A 291 -14.25 -15.73 -50.46
C PRO A 291 -15.64 -15.61 -51.08
N ALA A 292 -15.82 -14.65 -51.97
CA ALA A 292 -17.07 -14.44 -52.70
C ALA A 292 -17.51 -15.77 -53.34
N SER A 293 -18.73 -16.18 -53.00
CA SER A 293 -19.33 -17.43 -53.43
C SER A 293 -19.73 -17.37 -54.91
N GLU A 294 -18.91 -17.93 -55.79
CA GLU A 294 -19.39 -18.43 -57.08
C GLU A 294 -20.08 -19.77 -56.87
N ALA A 295 -21.36 -19.80 -57.26
CA ALA A 295 -22.24 -20.95 -57.13
C ALA A 295 -21.80 -22.09 -58.07
N ARG A 296 -21.26 -23.17 -57.50
CA ARG A 296 -21.18 -24.47 -58.18
C ARG A 296 -22.09 -25.47 -57.48
N VAL A 297 -23.25 -25.68 -58.10
CA VAL A 297 -24.26 -26.65 -57.70
C VAL A 297 -23.70 -28.07 -57.87
N ARG A 298 -23.51 -28.78 -56.76
CA ARG A 298 -23.44 -30.24 -56.74
C ARG A 298 -24.75 -30.78 -56.12
N PRO A 299 -25.44 -31.73 -56.76
CA PRO A 299 -26.67 -32.29 -56.22
C PRO A 299 -26.33 -33.19 -55.03
N ARG A 300 -26.86 -32.83 -53.86
CA ARG A 300 -26.74 -33.61 -52.62
C ARG A 300 -27.97 -34.51 -52.55
N THR A 301 -27.78 -35.81 -52.76
CA THR A 301 -28.78 -36.84 -52.45
C THR A 301 -28.95 -36.91 -50.93
N THR A 302 -30.09 -36.43 -50.44
CA THR A 302 -30.60 -36.64 -49.08
C THR A 302 -31.16 -38.06 -48.97
N PRO A 303 -30.79 -38.87 -47.95
CA PRO A 303 -31.48 -40.13 -47.68
C PRO A 303 -32.92 -39.84 -47.24
N LEU A 304 -33.83 -40.71 -47.65
CA LEU A 304 -35.25 -40.65 -47.38
C LEU A 304 -35.53 -40.46 -45.88
N GLN A 305 -36.28 -39.41 -45.57
CA GLN A 305 -36.65 -38.99 -44.24
C GLN A 305 -37.66 -39.99 -43.66
N THR A 306 -37.23 -40.80 -42.69
CA THR A 306 -38.15 -41.54 -41.82
C THR A 306 -38.96 -40.51 -41.01
N PRO A 307 -40.30 -40.64 -40.88
CA PRO A 307 -41.09 -39.68 -40.14
C PRO A 307 -40.83 -39.83 -38.63
N CYS A 308 -39.89 -39.05 -38.11
CA CYS A 308 -39.79 -38.82 -36.67
C CYS A 308 -40.72 -37.66 -36.29
N PRO A 309 -41.54 -37.81 -35.23
CA PRO A 309 -42.42 -36.74 -34.80
C PRO A 309 -41.59 -35.56 -34.32
N ALA A 310 -41.69 -34.45 -35.05
CA ALA A 310 -41.19 -33.16 -34.63
C ALA A 310 -41.84 -32.75 -33.29
N GLY A 311 -41.04 -32.17 -32.39
CA GLY A 311 -41.58 -31.28 -31.34
C GLY A 311 -41.37 -31.67 -29.88
N ARG A 312 -40.58 -32.70 -29.54
CA ARG A 312 -40.14 -32.87 -28.14
C ARG A 312 -38.71 -32.38 -27.96
N VAL A 313 -38.57 -31.11 -27.54
CA VAL A 313 -37.35 -30.66 -26.85
C VAL A 313 -37.12 -31.68 -25.73
N ASN A 314 -35.96 -32.33 -25.72
CA ASN A 314 -35.64 -33.39 -24.78
C ASN A 314 -35.83 -32.83 -23.35
N GLN A 315 -36.92 -33.23 -22.67
CA GLN A 315 -37.37 -32.64 -21.40
C GLN A 315 -36.23 -32.64 -20.36
N GLN A 316 -35.44 -33.71 -20.37
CA GLN A 316 -34.27 -33.90 -19.53
C GLN A 316 -33.17 -32.85 -19.76
N LEU A 317 -32.97 -32.38 -20.99
CA LEU A 317 -32.00 -31.32 -21.29
C LEU A 317 -32.49 -29.96 -20.81
N LYS A 318 -33.81 -29.71 -20.92
CA LYS A 318 -34.43 -28.50 -20.38
C LYS A 318 -34.30 -28.43 -18.86
N GLU A 319 -34.57 -29.53 -18.16
CA GLU A 319 -34.40 -29.63 -16.71
C GLU A 319 -32.94 -29.42 -16.26
N VAL A 320 -31.96 -29.90 -17.03
CA VAL A 320 -30.53 -29.66 -16.75
C VAL A 320 -30.18 -28.19 -16.94
N VAL A 321 -30.67 -27.56 -18.00
CA VAL A 321 -30.47 -26.11 -18.23
C VAL A 321 -31.12 -25.28 -17.13
N ASP A 322 -32.33 -25.66 -16.69
CA ASP A 322 -33.05 -24.97 -15.62
C ASP A 322 -32.34 -25.14 -14.27
N ARG A 323 -31.82 -26.33 -13.95
CA ARG A 323 -30.99 -26.55 -12.75
C ARG A 323 -29.70 -25.74 -12.79
N ASN A 324 -28.97 -25.75 -13.91
CA ASN A 324 -27.76 -24.96 -14.05
C ASN A 324 -28.06 -23.45 -13.92
N LYS A 325 -29.20 -23.00 -14.44
CA LYS A 325 -29.62 -21.60 -14.30
C LYS A 325 -29.89 -21.24 -12.84
N GLN A 326 -30.55 -22.12 -12.08
CA GLN A 326 -30.77 -21.96 -10.64
C GLN A 326 -29.45 -21.96 -9.85
N GLU A 327 -28.52 -22.86 -10.17
CA GLU A 327 -27.20 -22.91 -9.54
C GLU A 327 -26.39 -21.63 -9.80
N VAL A 328 -26.40 -21.12 -11.03
CA VAL A 328 -25.73 -19.87 -11.38
C VAL A 328 -26.35 -18.68 -10.64
N GLU A 329 -27.68 -18.65 -10.50
CA GLU A 329 -28.36 -17.58 -9.77
C GLU A 329 -28.04 -17.63 -8.28
N LEU A 330 -28.01 -18.82 -7.68
CA LEU A 330 -27.58 -19.01 -6.28
C LEU A 330 -26.12 -18.57 -6.07
N LEU A 331 -25.23 -18.87 -7.01
CA LEU A 331 -23.83 -18.43 -6.95
C LEU A 331 -23.69 -16.90 -7.07
N ARG A 332 -24.51 -16.26 -7.90
CA ARG A 332 -24.57 -14.79 -7.98
C ARG A 332 -25.08 -14.19 -6.67
N GLU A 333 -26.14 -14.75 -6.10
CA GLU A 333 -26.70 -14.31 -4.83
C GLU A 333 -25.69 -14.47 -3.68
N MET A 334 -24.99 -15.61 -3.63
CA MET A 334 -23.92 -15.85 -2.65
C MET A 334 -22.78 -14.83 -2.79
N ARG A 335 -22.31 -14.58 -4.01
CA ARG A 335 -21.25 -13.58 -4.26
C ARG A 335 -21.69 -12.18 -3.86
N LEU A 336 -22.94 -11.82 -4.15
CA LEU A 336 -23.50 -10.52 -3.75
C LEU A 336 -23.59 -10.40 -2.23
N LYS A 337 -24.03 -11.45 -1.52
CA LYS A 337 -24.05 -11.48 -0.05
C LYS A 337 -22.66 -11.39 0.54
N GLU A 338 -21.67 -12.07 -0.03
CA GLU A 338 -20.27 -12.01 0.42
C GLU A 338 -19.68 -10.61 0.24
N VAL A 339 -19.89 -9.97 -0.92
CA VAL A 339 -19.43 -8.60 -1.18
C VAL A 339 -20.10 -7.61 -0.24
N ASN A 340 -21.40 -7.75 0.01
CA ASN A 340 -22.10 -6.92 0.99
C ASN A 340 -21.57 -7.14 2.41
N ALA A 341 -21.30 -8.38 2.83
CA ALA A 341 -20.71 -8.68 4.14
C ALA A 341 -19.31 -8.05 4.28
N ARG A 342 -18.48 -8.11 3.23
CA ARG A 342 -17.18 -7.42 3.21
C ARG A 342 -17.35 -5.91 3.37
N LYS A 343 -18.25 -5.30 2.61
CA LYS A 343 -18.53 -3.86 2.69
C LYS A 343 -19.01 -3.43 4.09
N GLU A 344 -19.88 -4.20 4.73
CA GLU A 344 -20.31 -3.91 6.10
C GLU A 344 -19.17 -4.08 7.11
N SER A 345 -18.31 -5.08 6.94
CA SER A 345 -17.11 -5.24 7.78
C SER A 345 -16.10 -4.10 7.61
N GLU A 346 -15.93 -3.61 6.37
CA GLU A 346 -15.05 -2.47 6.07
C GLU A 346 -15.59 -1.18 6.70
N LYS A 347 -16.89 -0.92 6.62
CA LYS A 347 -17.54 0.20 7.34
C LYS A 347 -17.34 0.12 8.84
N GLU A 348 -17.46 -1.07 9.43
CA GLU A 348 -17.24 -1.24 10.87
C GLU A 348 -15.78 -1.01 11.25
N VAL A 349 -14.83 -1.46 10.42
CA VAL A 349 -13.41 -1.15 10.61
C VAL A 349 -13.15 0.35 10.51
N GLU A 350 -13.81 1.06 9.58
CA GLU A 350 -13.71 2.51 9.46
C GLU A 350 -14.28 3.22 10.69
N ARG A 351 -15.46 2.80 11.16
CA ARG A 351 -16.07 3.31 12.41
C ARG A 351 -15.14 3.10 13.61
N LEU A 352 -14.55 1.92 13.75
CA LEU A 352 -13.59 1.63 14.82
C LEU A 352 -12.31 2.46 14.68
N LYS A 353 -11.85 2.71 13.45
CA LYS A 353 -10.69 3.56 13.18
C LYS A 353 -10.96 5.02 13.56
N GLU A 354 -12.15 5.54 13.28
CA GLU A 354 -12.61 6.85 13.73
C GLU A 354 -12.72 6.93 15.25
N GLU A 355 -13.29 5.90 15.89
CA GLU A 355 -13.39 5.82 17.35
C GLU A 355 -12.00 5.78 18.00
N MET A 356 -11.06 5.03 17.42
CA MET A 356 -9.65 5.03 17.83
C MET A 356 -8.98 6.40 17.62
N ALA A 357 -9.29 7.11 16.55
CA ALA A 357 -8.79 8.47 16.31
C ALA A 357 -9.37 9.46 17.35
N ARG A 358 -10.66 9.34 17.67
CA ARG A 358 -11.35 10.16 18.69
C ARG A 358 -10.81 9.92 20.10
N LEU A 359 -10.54 8.66 20.46
CA LEU A 359 -9.92 8.33 21.74
C LEU A 359 -8.46 8.80 21.80
N ARG A 360 -7.71 8.67 20.70
CA ARG A 360 -6.33 9.21 20.61
C ARG A 360 -6.26 10.72 20.76
N THR A 361 -7.26 11.48 20.31
CA THR A 361 -7.31 12.93 20.51
C THR A 361 -7.85 13.30 21.89
N GLY A 362 -8.77 12.52 22.46
CA GLY A 362 -9.29 12.70 23.84
C GLY A 362 -8.27 12.38 24.94
N GLN A 363 -7.32 11.47 24.70
CA GLN A 363 -6.29 11.07 25.68
C GLN A 363 -5.19 12.14 25.88
N LYS A 364 -5.22 13.25 25.13
CA LYS A 364 -4.31 14.40 25.34
C LYS A 364 -4.76 15.35 26.47
N ARG A 365 -5.92 15.14 27.10
CA ARG A 365 -6.23 15.77 28.40
C ARG A 365 -5.71 14.88 29.53
N GLY A 366 -4.39 14.96 29.73
CA GLY A 366 -3.71 14.29 30.82
C GLY A 366 -4.36 14.64 32.16
N THR A 367 -4.86 13.62 32.85
CA THR A 367 -5.18 13.69 34.26
C THR A 367 -3.99 14.28 35.01
N ASN A 368 -4.26 15.22 35.90
CA ASN A 368 -3.33 16.07 36.68
C ASN A 368 -2.30 15.28 37.52
N LEU A 369 -2.30 13.95 37.43
CA LEU A 369 -1.41 13.03 38.11
C LEU A 369 0.04 13.22 37.67
N ARG A 370 0.32 13.45 36.37
CA ARG A 370 1.69 13.71 35.90
C ARG A 370 2.22 15.04 36.42
N LYS A 371 1.41 16.10 36.39
CA LYS A 371 1.76 17.41 36.96
C LYS A 371 1.97 17.35 38.48
N LYS A 372 1.24 16.47 39.19
CA LYS A 372 1.44 16.19 40.61
C LYS A 372 2.72 15.38 40.89
N MET A 373 3.07 14.43 40.03
CA MET A 373 4.35 13.71 40.13
C MET A 373 5.54 14.62 39.80
N ASP A 374 5.40 15.48 38.80
CA ASP A 374 6.44 16.44 38.40
C ASP A 374 6.62 17.57 39.44
N ALA A 375 5.57 17.97 40.17
CA ALA A 375 5.68 18.93 41.27
C ALA A 375 6.41 18.38 42.50
N VAL A 376 6.36 17.06 42.72
CA VAL A 376 7.14 16.37 43.76
C VAL A 376 8.59 16.15 43.31
N ALA A 377 8.84 16.04 42.00
CA ALA A 377 10.17 15.91 41.43
C ALA A 377 10.89 17.27 41.17
N GLY A 378 10.19 18.40 41.22
CA GLY A 378 10.68 19.71 40.78
C GLY A 378 11.59 20.48 41.73
N ALA A 379 12.02 19.91 42.85
CA ALA A 379 12.95 20.56 43.78
C ALA A 379 14.42 20.13 43.56
N SER A 380 14.92 20.19 42.34
CA SER A 380 16.36 20.29 42.10
C SER A 380 16.63 20.80 40.69
N GLY A 381 17.09 22.05 40.59
CA GLY A 381 17.42 22.66 39.31
C GLY A 381 18.68 22.04 38.69
N SER A 382 18.67 21.88 37.37
CA SER A 382 19.90 22.03 36.58
C SER A 382 19.59 22.29 35.10
N LYS A 383 20.54 22.99 34.48
CA LYS A 383 20.51 23.66 33.19
C LYS A 383 20.39 22.70 32.01
N THR A 384 19.58 23.14 31.04
CA THR A 384 19.42 22.61 29.69
C THR A 384 20.77 22.42 28.98
N LYS A 385 21.05 21.20 28.53
CA LYS A 385 22.03 20.90 27.47
C LYS A 385 21.27 20.56 26.19
N VAL A 386 21.78 21.09 25.07
CA VAL A 386 21.23 21.00 23.72
C VAL A 386 21.01 19.54 23.33
N ALA A 387 19.78 19.23 22.93
CA ALA A 387 19.37 17.88 22.56
C ALA A 387 20.05 17.46 21.25
N ALA A 388 20.75 16.33 21.29
CA ALA A 388 21.19 15.60 20.10
C ALA A 388 19.97 15.26 19.23
N ALA A 389 20.08 15.50 17.92
CA ALA A 389 18.99 15.23 16.98
C ALA A 389 18.55 13.77 17.07
N SER A 390 17.25 13.57 17.31
CA SER A 390 16.62 12.24 17.33
C SER A 390 16.95 11.48 16.04
N PRO A 391 17.17 10.15 16.07
CA PRO A 391 17.47 9.34 14.89
C PRO A 391 16.40 9.46 13.78
N VAL A 392 15.17 9.83 14.14
CA VAL A 392 14.09 10.14 13.19
C VAL A 392 14.39 11.40 12.37
N ILE A 393 15.05 12.39 12.97
CA ILE A 393 15.43 13.65 12.33
C ILE A 393 16.58 13.43 11.35
N LEU A 394 17.57 12.60 11.70
CA LEU A 394 18.70 12.27 10.81
C LEU A 394 18.24 11.49 9.56
N VAL A 395 17.32 10.52 9.73
CA VAL A 395 16.72 9.81 8.58
C VAL A 395 15.92 10.76 7.71
N SER A 396 15.17 11.68 8.30
CA SER A 396 14.39 12.68 7.57
C SER A 396 15.29 13.68 6.81
N GLN A 397 16.42 14.08 7.39
CA GLN A 397 17.42 14.94 6.76
C GLN A 397 18.13 14.23 5.60
N ARG A 398 18.54 12.97 5.79
CA ARG A 398 19.13 12.14 4.73
C ARG A 398 18.18 11.96 3.55
N GLU A 399 16.89 11.70 3.81
CA GLU A 399 15.89 11.59 2.75
C GLU A 399 15.65 12.92 2.01
N ALA A 400 15.72 14.05 2.72
CA ALA A 400 15.62 15.37 2.11
C ALA A 400 16.82 15.65 1.19
N ALA A 401 18.04 15.33 1.65
CA ALA A 401 19.27 15.45 0.87
C ALA A 401 19.25 14.53 -0.37
N LEU A 402 18.80 13.28 -0.22
CA LEU A 402 18.64 12.34 -1.34
C LEU A 402 17.66 12.86 -2.40
N LYS A 403 16.52 13.43 -1.98
CA LYS A 403 15.54 14.02 -2.90
C LYS A 403 16.09 15.26 -3.62
N ALA A 404 16.90 16.08 -2.94
CA ALA A 404 17.56 17.23 -3.56
C ALA A 404 18.57 16.78 -4.62
N ALA A 405 19.45 15.83 -4.27
CA ALA A 405 20.46 15.30 -5.20
C ALA A 405 19.82 14.63 -6.42
N ARG A 406 18.73 13.86 -6.25
CA ARG A 406 17.96 13.29 -7.38
C ARG A 406 17.37 14.34 -8.31
N ARG A 407 17.01 15.53 -7.81
CA ARG A 407 16.47 16.63 -8.64
C ARG A 407 17.56 17.26 -9.48
N GLU A 408 18.74 17.48 -8.91
CA GLU A 408 19.91 18.03 -9.62
C GLU A 408 20.36 17.10 -10.77
N LEU A 409 20.36 15.79 -10.52
CA LEU A 409 20.84 14.81 -11.49
C LEU A 409 19.81 14.45 -12.59
N ARG A 410 18.53 14.81 -12.41
CA ARG A 410 17.44 14.42 -13.33
C ARG A 410 17.66 14.92 -14.75
N ASN A 411 18.09 16.17 -14.90
CA ASN A 411 18.20 16.84 -16.21
C ASN A 411 19.59 16.73 -16.85
N LEU A 412 20.54 16.05 -16.19
CA LEU A 412 21.90 15.91 -16.72
C LEU A 412 21.97 14.84 -17.81
N LYS A 413 22.73 15.16 -18.86
CA LYS A 413 23.07 14.25 -19.97
C LYS A 413 24.22 13.33 -19.55
N LYS A 414 24.42 12.26 -20.32
CA LYS A 414 25.42 11.21 -20.05
C LYS A 414 26.81 11.77 -19.75
N ASP A 415 27.34 12.65 -20.59
CA ASP A 415 28.71 13.16 -20.46
C ASP A 415 28.93 13.92 -19.15
N ALA A 416 27.92 14.69 -18.71
CA ALA A 416 27.97 15.39 -17.43
C ALA A 416 27.91 14.43 -16.23
N VAL A 417 27.14 13.34 -16.34
CA VAL A 417 27.07 12.32 -15.28
C VAL A 417 28.37 11.52 -15.19
N VAL A 418 29.03 11.24 -16.31
CA VAL A 418 30.34 10.56 -16.33
C VAL A 418 31.38 11.44 -15.62
N GLY A 419 31.44 12.74 -15.90
CA GLY A 419 32.35 13.65 -15.19
C GLY A 419 32.09 13.69 -13.68
N LEU A 420 30.82 13.78 -13.26
CA LEU A 420 30.46 13.73 -11.83
C LEU A 420 30.82 12.39 -11.17
N CYS A 421 30.68 11.28 -11.89
CA CYS A 421 31.08 9.95 -11.43
C CYS A 421 32.60 9.88 -11.19
N GLU A 422 33.41 10.44 -12.08
CA GLU A 422 34.87 10.50 -11.93
C GLU A 422 35.27 11.41 -10.77
N ASP A 423 34.65 12.60 -10.65
CA ASP A 423 34.93 13.58 -9.59
C ASP A 423 34.56 13.05 -8.18
N GLU A 424 33.44 12.33 -8.06
CA GLU A 424 32.94 11.80 -6.78
C GLU A 424 33.37 10.35 -6.51
N GLY A 425 34.17 9.75 -7.40
CA GLY A 425 34.68 8.38 -7.25
C GLY A 425 33.60 7.29 -7.34
N VAL A 426 32.49 7.56 -8.03
CA VAL A 426 31.38 6.61 -8.22
C VAL A 426 31.56 5.90 -9.57
N PRO A 427 31.65 4.56 -9.61
CA PRO A 427 31.85 3.84 -10.88
C PRO A 427 30.64 4.01 -11.81
N TYR A 428 30.88 4.45 -13.03
CA TYR A 428 29.83 4.63 -14.03
C TYR A 428 29.35 3.27 -14.57
N THR A 429 28.03 3.03 -14.54
CA THR A 429 27.39 1.83 -15.11
C THR A 429 26.32 2.21 -16.13
N ILE A 430 25.06 2.26 -15.72
CA ILE A 430 23.90 2.67 -16.52
C ILE A 430 23.52 4.08 -16.07
N LEU A 431 23.15 4.98 -16.99
CA LEU A 431 22.91 6.39 -16.70
C LEU A 431 22.04 6.63 -15.43
N ASP A 432 20.90 5.96 -15.32
CA ASP A 432 19.99 6.14 -14.18
C ASP A 432 20.52 5.49 -12.89
N ALA A 433 21.24 4.37 -13.00
CA ALA A 433 21.89 3.73 -11.86
C ALA A 433 23.06 4.57 -11.31
N SER A 434 23.87 5.16 -12.20
CA SER A 434 24.94 6.10 -11.85
C SER A 434 24.38 7.37 -11.20
N LYS A 435 23.28 7.92 -11.73
CA LYS A 435 22.58 9.06 -11.11
C LYS A 435 22.07 8.74 -9.70
N GLU A 436 21.54 7.54 -9.50
CA GLU A 436 21.07 7.11 -8.18
C GLU A 436 22.23 6.90 -7.19
N ALA A 437 23.33 6.29 -7.64
CA ALA A 437 24.52 6.10 -6.82
C ALA A 437 25.17 7.43 -6.39
N LEU A 438 25.25 8.41 -7.31
CA LEU A 438 25.69 9.78 -7.00
C LEU A 438 24.75 10.46 -6.01
N ALA A 439 23.43 10.35 -6.20
CA ALA A 439 22.47 10.91 -5.26
C ALA A 439 22.63 10.32 -3.85
N GLN A 440 22.90 9.02 -3.78
CA GLN A 440 23.11 8.32 -2.52
C GLN A 440 24.41 8.76 -1.83
N ALA A 441 25.52 8.84 -2.57
CA ALA A 441 26.81 9.32 -2.07
C ALA A 441 26.73 10.76 -1.54
N ARG A 442 26.06 11.66 -2.27
CA ARG A 442 25.84 13.06 -1.84
C ARG A 442 24.99 13.13 -0.56
N ALA A 443 23.96 12.29 -0.45
CA ALA A 443 23.10 12.26 0.74
C ALA A 443 23.86 11.75 1.98
N ASP A 444 24.71 10.74 1.82
CA ASP A 444 25.52 10.19 2.91
C ASP A 444 26.61 11.19 3.35
N LYS A 445 27.25 11.88 2.40
CA LYS A 445 28.21 12.95 2.68
C LYS A 445 27.59 14.11 3.46
N ALA A 446 26.39 14.56 3.08
CA ALA A 446 25.68 15.64 3.77
C ALA A 446 25.35 15.31 5.24
N VAL A 447 25.05 14.04 5.54
CA VAL A 447 24.80 13.59 6.93
C VAL A 447 26.11 13.50 7.72
N ALA A 448 27.20 13.06 7.10
CA ALA A 448 28.51 12.99 7.75
C ALA A 448 29.10 14.38 8.07
N GLU A 449 28.90 15.38 7.20
CA GLU A 449 29.34 16.76 7.44
C GLU A 449 28.60 17.41 8.63
N GLU A 450 27.30 17.12 8.80
CA GLU A 450 26.48 17.52 9.96
C GLU A 450 26.94 16.86 11.28
N GLU A 451 27.51 15.66 11.23
CA GLU A 451 28.12 15.01 12.39
C GLU A 451 29.49 15.59 12.72
N SER A 452 30.33 15.87 11.71
CA SER A 452 31.66 16.45 11.90
C SER A 452 31.66 17.89 12.42
N SER A 453 30.68 18.70 12.01
CA SER A 453 30.53 20.09 12.46
C SER A 453 30.12 20.21 13.92
N ARG A 454 29.69 19.12 14.57
CA ARG A 454 29.38 19.06 16.00
C ARG A 454 30.57 18.70 16.88
N ASP A 455 31.65 18.19 16.30
CA ASP A 455 32.82 17.69 17.05
C ASP A 455 34.05 18.61 16.95
N LEU A 456 34.05 19.59 16.03
CA LEU A 456 35.17 20.53 15.87
C LEU A 456 35.01 21.79 16.74
N GLY A 457 35.11 21.55 18.04
CA GLY A 457 35.26 22.57 19.08
C GLY A 457 36.62 22.55 19.76
N LYS A 458 37.74 22.32 19.03
CA LYS A 458 39.13 22.82 19.27
C LYS A 458 40.16 22.06 18.42
N PRO A 459 41.13 22.74 17.78
CA PRO A 459 42.29 22.07 17.18
C PRO A 459 43.38 21.89 18.23
N ASP A 460 43.94 20.67 18.35
CA ASP A 460 45.23 20.46 19.01
C ASP A 460 46.25 19.97 17.97
N THR A 461 47.13 20.88 17.61
CA THR A 461 48.44 20.63 17.02
C THR A 461 49.27 19.79 17.99
N VAL A 462 49.50 18.52 17.64
CA VAL A 462 50.52 17.69 18.29
C VAL A 462 51.82 17.83 17.50
N VAL A 463 52.75 18.58 18.08
CA VAL A 463 54.19 18.49 17.79
C VAL A 463 54.71 17.32 18.62
N GLU A 464 55.08 16.24 17.96
CA GLU A 464 55.80 15.12 18.58
C GLU A 464 57.30 15.28 18.28
N VAL A 465 58.06 15.67 19.31
CA VAL A 465 59.52 15.56 19.36
C VAL A 465 59.82 14.33 20.20
N THR A 466 60.47 13.33 19.62
CA THR A 466 61.45 12.50 20.34
C THR A 466 62.65 12.21 19.46
N ASP A 467 63.82 12.46 20.05
CA ASP A 467 65.16 12.36 19.50
C ASP A 467 65.62 10.90 19.29
N GLY A 468 66.61 10.73 18.40
CA GLY A 468 67.79 9.94 18.76
C GLY A 468 68.11 8.67 17.95
N GLU A 469 69.03 8.86 17.00
CA GLU A 469 70.18 7.98 16.70
C GLU A 469 70.08 6.83 15.67
N GLU A 470 70.84 7.07 14.60
CA GLU A 470 71.85 6.17 14.01
C GLU A 470 71.44 4.91 13.21
N LYS A 471 71.74 5.00 11.91
CA LYS A 471 72.75 4.22 11.16
C LYS A 471 72.26 3.44 9.94
N LEU A 472 72.98 3.73 8.86
CA LEU A 472 73.50 2.85 7.82
C LEU A 472 72.52 2.13 6.87
N SER A 473 72.61 2.60 5.62
CA SER A 473 73.01 1.80 4.44
C SER A 473 71.93 1.00 3.69
N LYS A 474 71.77 1.39 2.42
CA LYS A 474 72.18 0.60 1.23
C LYS A 474 71.05 0.24 0.24
N ASP A 475 71.21 0.83 -0.95
CA ASP A 475 71.07 0.30 -2.32
C ASP A 475 69.75 -0.26 -2.87
N GLY A 476 69.51 0.09 -4.15
CA GLY A 476 68.77 -0.71 -5.15
C GLY A 476 67.42 -0.11 -5.54
N ALA A 477 67.29 0.79 -6.54
CA ALA A 477 67.44 0.54 -7.99
C ALA A 477 66.61 -0.65 -8.51
N CYS A 478 65.49 -0.35 -9.18
CA CYS A 478 65.19 -0.90 -10.51
C CYS A 478 63.94 -0.23 -11.12
N ASP A 479 64.19 0.55 -12.17
CA ASP A 479 63.26 0.78 -13.28
C ASP A 479 62.88 -0.56 -13.92
N SER A 480 61.66 -0.65 -14.45
CA SER A 480 61.38 -1.45 -15.66
C SER A 480 60.15 -0.89 -16.36
N ALA A 481 60.43 -0.20 -17.46
CA ALA A 481 59.57 -0.07 -18.63
C ALA A 481 59.71 -1.31 -19.54
N GLU A 482 58.94 -1.30 -20.63
CA GLU A 482 58.82 -2.29 -21.74
C GLU A 482 57.73 -3.35 -21.49
N SER A 483 56.75 -3.55 -22.38
CA SER A 483 56.70 -3.36 -23.84
C SER A 483 55.36 -2.80 -24.33
#